data_AF-A0A923UKP3-F1
#
_entry.id   AF-A0A923UKP3-F1
#
_cell.length_a   1.000
_cell.length_b   1.000
_cell.length_c   1.000
_cell.angle_alpha   90.00
_cell.angle_beta   90.00
_cell.angle_gamma   90.00
#
_symmetry.space_group_name_H-M   'P 1'
#
loop_
_entity.id
_entity.type
_entity.pdbx_description
1 polymer ?
#
loop_
_entity_poly.entity_id
_entity_poly.type
_entity_poly.pdbx_seq_one_letter_code
_entity_poly.pdbx_strand_id
1 'polypeptide(L)'
;MKIKYLILSSLACIISFSTIAQKKLVVDVPNKISEIQPTMWGVFFEDINMGADGGIYAELVKNRSFEFFKPLMGWKVNQRTFVEGQIQVKNRQGNTVNPHYLSVKLNNNQKGEIGLTNEGFRGMGFKKDLKYEFSSLFKILKGSVKIHAELLDETGKVVGLGNSEMLSSISTDWQKTEFNLTSSETVMKGKLNVWFEGTGEIDLDIISLFPTDTWKGRKGGMRADMIQKLADLKPGFVRFPGGCIVEGFNLENRYQWKKTLGAIEDRQLIINRWNLEFAHRPAPDYFQTFGLGFFEYFQLSEDIGAEPLPILNCGMACQFNTAELVELDQLDPYVQDALDL
;
A
#
# COMPACT_ATOMS: atom_id res chain seq x y z
N MET A 1 -29.82 23.39 77.59
CA MET A 1 -30.11 22.07 76.97
C MET A 1 -29.86 21.99 75.45
N LYS A 2 -29.62 23.09 74.72
CA LYS A 2 -29.51 23.08 73.23
C LYS A 2 -28.09 23.01 72.64
N ILE A 3 -27.02 23.14 73.43
CA ILE A 3 -25.62 23.16 72.93
C ILE A 3 -24.98 21.76 72.91
N LYS A 4 -25.46 20.82 73.75
CA LYS A 4 -24.93 19.44 73.79
C LYS A 4 -25.32 18.58 72.57
N TYR A 5 -26.41 18.93 71.88
CA TYR A 5 -26.87 18.16 70.72
C TYR A 5 -26.23 18.60 69.39
N LEU A 6 -25.66 19.81 69.30
CA LEU A 6 -25.00 20.32 68.10
C LEU A 6 -23.54 19.81 67.95
N ILE A 7 -22.90 19.48 69.08
CA ILE A 7 -21.54 18.92 69.11
C ILE A 7 -21.57 17.40 68.82
N LEU A 8 -22.65 16.71 69.21
CA LEU A 8 -22.81 15.29 68.87
C LEU A 8 -23.15 15.06 67.38
N SER A 9 -23.88 15.97 66.73
CA SER A 9 -24.21 15.85 65.31
C SER A 9 -23.03 16.17 64.38
N SER A 10 -22.12 17.05 64.80
CA SER A 10 -20.89 17.36 64.05
C SER A 10 -19.82 16.28 64.22
N LEU A 11 -19.77 15.58 65.36
CA LEU A 11 -18.87 14.44 65.54
C LEU A 11 -19.32 13.18 64.77
N ALA A 12 -20.61 13.01 64.54
CA ALA A 12 -21.15 11.90 63.74
C ALA A 12 -20.90 12.06 62.22
N CYS A 13 -20.76 13.31 61.72
CA CYS A 13 -20.44 13.56 60.31
C CYS A 13 -18.96 13.41 59.96
N ILE A 14 -18.04 13.39 60.94
CA ILE A 14 -16.60 13.22 60.71
C ILE A 14 -16.18 11.74 60.63
N ILE A 15 -17.02 10.82 61.11
CA ILE A 15 -16.74 9.37 61.10
C ILE A 15 -17.19 8.70 59.79
N SER A 16 -17.87 9.44 58.90
CA SER A 16 -18.24 8.98 57.56
C SER A 16 -17.17 9.26 56.49
N PHE A 17 -15.91 9.48 56.88
CA PHE A 17 -14.82 9.09 56.00
C PHE A 17 -14.76 7.58 56.05
N SER A 18 -15.58 6.94 55.22
CA SER A 18 -15.35 5.59 54.76
C SER A 18 -13.89 5.56 54.30
N THR A 19 -13.01 5.07 55.17
CA THR A 19 -11.70 4.59 54.75
C THR A 19 -12.04 3.51 53.75
N ILE A 20 -12.01 3.85 52.47
CA ILE A 20 -11.95 2.86 51.41
C ILE A 20 -10.65 2.14 51.73
N ALA A 21 -10.77 1.04 52.48
CA ALA A 21 -9.63 0.22 52.83
C ALA A 21 -8.93 -0.06 51.51
N GLN A 22 -7.67 0.35 51.41
CA GLN A 22 -6.86 0.08 50.24
C GLN A 22 -6.96 -1.43 50.00
N LYS A 23 -7.57 -1.83 48.87
CA LYS A 23 -7.65 -3.25 48.51
C LYS A 23 -6.23 -3.78 48.51
N LYS A 24 -5.92 -4.71 49.42
CA LYS A 24 -4.60 -5.30 49.52
C LYS A 24 -4.42 -6.26 48.35
N LEU A 25 -3.66 -5.85 47.34
CA LEU A 25 -3.23 -6.73 46.25
C LEU A 25 -2.07 -7.58 46.77
N VAL A 26 -2.29 -8.88 46.93
CA VAL A 26 -1.25 -9.84 47.31
C VAL A 26 -0.85 -10.62 46.06
N VAL A 27 0.43 -10.58 45.70
CA VAL A 27 0.99 -11.30 44.55
C VAL A 27 1.75 -12.52 45.05
N ASP A 28 1.29 -13.72 44.67
CA ASP A 28 1.91 -15.01 45.01
C ASP A 28 2.99 -15.36 43.98
N VAL A 29 4.22 -14.88 44.23
CA VAL A 29 5.37 -15.04 43.32
C VAL A 29 5.88 -16.50 43.22
N PRO A 30 5.94 -17.30 44.32
CA PRO A 30 6.43 -18.68 44.24
C PRO A 30 5.53 -19.64 43.45
N ASN A 31 4.24 -19.34 43.32
CA ASN A 31 3.26 -20.25 42.73
C ASN A 31 2.90 -19.87 41.29
N LYS A 32 3.71 -20.31 40.31
CA LYS A 32 3.41 -20.15 38.88
C LYS A 32 2.28 -21.09 38.48
N ILE A 33 1.11 -20.54 38.16
CA ILE A 33 -0.10 -21.32 37.78
C ILE A 33 -0.20 -21.63 36.28
N SER A 34 0.46 -20.83 35.42
CA SER A 34 0.45 -21.03 33.97
C SER A 34 1.63 -20.33 33.31
N GLU A 35 1.98 -20.76 32.10
CA GLU A 35 2.94 -20.08 31.24
C GLU A 35 2.23 -19.07 30.33
N ILE A 36 2.79 -17.86 30.25
CA ILE A 36 2.33 -16.84 29.32
C ILE A 36 2.91 -17.19 27.94
N GLN A 37 2.04 -17.54 26.99
CA GLN A 37 2.47 -17.89 25.64
C GLN A 37 3.09 -16.66 24.94
N PRO A 38 4.18 -16.83 24.17
CA PRO A 38 4.77 -15.74 23.39
C PRO A 38 3.76 -15.06 22.45
N THR A 39 2.81 -15.83 21.92
CA THR A 39 1.74 -15.38 21.01
C THR A 39 0.52 -14.77 21.72
N MET A 40 0.60 -14.47 23.02
CA MET A 40 -0.52 -13.84 23.74
C MET A 40 -0.83 -12.42 23.23
N TRP A 41 0.18 -11.72 22.70
CA TRP A 41 0.06 -10.35 22.17
C TRP A 41 0.61 -10.31 20.75
N GLY A 42 -0.13 -9.70 19.83
CA GLY A 42 0.27 -9.62 18.43
C GLY A 42 -0.32 -8.40 17.74
N VAL A 43 -0.01 -8.28 16.45
CA VAL A 43 -0.52 -7.22 15.58
C VAL A 43 -1.57 -7.79 14.66
N PHE A 44 -2.65 -7.03 14.48
CA PHE A 44 -3.62 -7.21 13.42
C PHE A 44 -3.32 -6.21 12.31
N PHE A 45 -3.15 -6.69 11.08
CA PHE A 45 -2.95 -5.85 9.92
C PHE A 45 -4.04 -6.11 8.87
N GLU A 46 -4.65 -5.02 8.44
CA GLU A 46 -5.57 -4.94 7.31
C GLU A 46 -5.17 -3.73 6.46
N ASP A 47 -5.28 -3.85 5.13
CA ASP A 47 -5.16 -2.69 4.24
C ASP A 47 -6.41 -1.82 4.33
N ILE A 48 -6.44 -1.02 5.40
CA ILE A 48 -7.42 0.03 5.71
C ILE A 48 -6.67 1.35 5.91
N ASN A 49 -7.29 2.46 5.50
CA ASN A 49 -6.71 3.82 5.58
C ASN A 49 -5.42 4.02 4.75
N MET A 50 -5.30 3.37 3.58
CA MET A 50 -4.06 3.28 2.79
C MET A 50 -2.96 2.62 3.62
N GLY A 51 -3.29 1.52 4.31
CA GLY A 51 -2.41 0.84 5.25
C GLY A 51 -1.32 0.02 4.58
N ALA A 52 -1.60 -0.59 3.42
CA ALA A 52 -0.64 -1.29 2.57
C ALA A 52 -0.17 -0.37 1.43
N ASP A 53 -0.93 -0.24 0.34
CA ASP A 53 -0.66 0.69 -0.75
C ASP A 53 -0.78 2.13 -0.26
N GLY A 54 0.32 2.89 -0.29
CA GLY A 54 0.44 4.21 0.35
C GLY A 54 0.79 4.18 1.83
N GLY A 55 0.84 3.00 2.43
CA GLY A 55 1.19 2.73 3.81
C GLY A 55 2.49 1.95 3.90
N ILE A 56 2.48 0.76 4.51
CA ILE A 56 3.71 -0.01 4.76
C ILE A 56 4.38 -0.55 3.51
N TYR A 57 3.67 -0.70 2.38
CA TYR A 57 4.29 -1.03 1.10
C TYR A 57 4.99 0.21 0.54
N ALA A 58 6.27 0.09 0.17
CA ALA A 58 7.10 1.28 -0.10
C ALA A 58 6.95 1.87 -1.52
N GLU A 59 6.07 1.32 -2.37
CA GLU A 59 5.75 1.91 -3.67
C GLU A 59 5.16 3.30 -3.47
N LEU A 60 5.73 4.29 -4.16
CA LEU A 60 5.27 5.67 -4.09
C LEU A 60 4.28 6.01 -5.20
N VAL A 61 4.31 5.29 -6.33
CA VAL A 61 3.47 5.54 -7.49
C VAL A 61 2.07 4.94 -7.31
N LYS A 62 1.06 5.80 -7.25
CA LYS A 62 -0.34 5.38 -7.29
C LYS A 62 -0.70 4.95 -8.71
N ASN A 63 -1.47 3.87 -8.85
CA ASN A 63 -1.99 3.43 -10.15
C ASN A 63 -0.87 3.22 -11.19
N ARG A 64 0.19 2.50 -10.78
CA ARG A 64 1.41 2.27 -11.59
C ARG A 64 1.17 1.49 -12.88
N SER A 65 0.06 0.76 -12.98
CA SER A 65 -0.34 -0.06 -14.13
C SER A 65 -1.56 0.45 -14.90
N PHE A 66 -2.09 1.64 -14.56
CA PHE A 66 -3.25 2.23 -15.22
C PHE A 66 -4.56 1.41 -15.09
N GLU A 67 -4.67 0.53 -14.09
CA GLU A 67 -5.81 -0.38 -13.88
C GLU A 67 -6.93 0.19 -13.00
N PHE A 68 -6.78 1.42 -12.50
CA PHE A 68 -7.87 2.05 -11.75
C PHE A 68 -9.07 2.32 -12.67
N PHE A 69 -10.27 2.44 -12.08
CA PHE A 69 -11.52 2.70 -12.82
C PHE A 69 -11.42 3.83 -13.86
N LYS A 70 -10.71 4.91 -13.53
CA LYS A 70 -10.20 5.86 -14.53
C LYS A 70 -8.73 5.53 -14.73
N PRO A 71 -8.27 5.10 -15.92
CA PRO A 71 -6.89 4.64 -16.10
C PRO A 71 -5.82 5.68 -15.76
N LEU A 72 -6.11 6.97 -15.91
CA LEU A 72 -5.23 8.07 -15.51
C LEU A 72 -5.51 8.61 -14.09
N MET A 73 -6.29 7.91 -13.25
CA MET A 73 -6.48 8.34 -11.85
C MET A 73 -5.12 8.37 -11.13
N GLY A 74 -4.84 9.47 -10.42
CA GLY A 74 -3.53 9.73 -9.81
C GLY A 74 -2.47 10.28 -10.78
N TRP A 75 -2.72 10.25 -12.09
CA TRP A 75 -1.84 10.78 -13.13
C TRP A 75 -2.42 12.05 -13.75
N LYS A 76 -1.60 13.08 -13.85
CA LYS A 76 -1.90 14.28 -14.63
C LYS A 76 -1.03 14.31 -15.87
N VAL A 77 -1.65 14.30 -17.05
CA VAL A 77 -0.93 14.54 -18.32
C VAL A 77 -0.50 16.01 -18.38
N ASN A 78 0.79 16.22 -18.67
CA ASN A 78 1.39 17.52 -18.92
C ASN A 78 1.81 17.59 -20.38
N GLN A 79 1.17 18.47 -21.14
CA GLN A 79 1.50 18.72 -22.54
C GLN A 79 1.57 20.22 -22.77
N ARG A 80 2.63 20.69 -23.43
CA ARG A 80 2.73 22.10 -23.84
C ARG A 80 1.71 22.43 -24.92
N THR A 81 1.61 21.55 -25.91
CA THR A 81 0.64 21.62 -26.99
C THR A 81 -0.15 20.32 -26.98
N PHE A 82 -1.48 20.43 -26.87
CA PHE A 82 -2.33 19.26 -26.97
C PHE A 82 -2.32 18.73 -28.41
N VAL A 83 -1.89 17.48 -28.57
CA VAL A 83 -1.97 16.75 -29.83
C VAL A 83 -2.79 15.49 -29.57
N GLU A 84 -3.88 15.34 -30.32
CA GLU A 84 -4.78 14.19 -30.19
C GLU A 84 -4.02 12.88 -30.46
N GLY A 85 -4.26 11.87 -29.62
CA GLY A 85 -3.62 10.56 -29.72
C GLY A 85 -2.14 10.54 -29.38
N GLN A 86 -1.57 11.64 -28.85
CA GLN A 86 -0.16 11.70 -28.45
C GLN A 86 0.12 10.95 -27.13
N ILE A 87 -0.85 10.93 -26.21
CA ILE A 87 -0.86 10.07 -25.04
C ILE A 87 -2.18 9.31 -25.03
N GLN A 88 -2.10 7.98 -24.95
CA GLN A 88 -3.26 7.11 -24.90
C GLN A 88 -3.01 6.02 -23.87
N VAL A 89 -4.04 5.65 -23.11
CA VAL A 89 -4.04 4.35 -22.43
C VAL A 89 -4.67 3.34 -23.37
N LYS A 90 -3.93 2.28 -23.69
CA LYS A 90 -4.33 1.22 -24.63
C LYS A 90 -4.50 -0.10 -23.86
N ASN A 91 -5.21 -1.06 -24.47
CA ASN A 91 -5.44 -2.38 -23.92
C ASN A 91 -4.56 -3.43 -24.62
N ARG A 92 -3.96 -4.33 -23.85
CA ARG A 92 -3.24 -5.51 -24.32
C ARG A 92 -4.24 -6.46 -24.96
N GLN A 93 -3.83 -7.12 -26.03
CA GLN A 93 -4.58 -8.24 -26.57
C GLN A 93 -4.22 -9.51 -25.81
N GLY A 94 -5.22 -10.24 -25.31
CA GLY A 94 -5.06 -11.57 -24.71
C GLY A 94 -4.76 -11.62 -23.20
N ASN A 95 -4.08 -10.63 -22.61
CA ASN A 95 -3.91 -10.57 -21.16
C ASN A 95 -5.11 -9.88 -20.50
N THR A 96 -5.80 -10.57 -19.60
CA THR A 96 -6.96 -10.07 -18.87
C THR A 96 -6.66 -9.59 -17.44
N VAL A 97 -5.45 -9.84 -16.93
CA VAL A 97 -5.09 -9.57 -15.53
C VAL A 97 -4.80 -8.09 -15.31
N ASN A 98 -3.90 -7.52 -16.12
CA ASN A 98 -3.57 -6.09 -16.16
C ASN A 98 -3.51 -5.65 -17.65
N PRO A 99 -4.67 -5.40 -18.28
CA PRO A 99 -4.74 -5.11 -19.71
C PRO A 99 -4.24 -3.73 -20.10
N HIS A 100 -4.24 -2.73 -19.23
CA HIS A 100 -3.93 -1.35 -19.60
C HIS A 100 -2.42 -1.10 -19.69
N TYR A 101 -2.04 -0.15 -20.54
CA TYR A 101 -0.69 0.42 -20.59
C TYR A 101 -0.74 1.80 -21.23
N LEU A 102 0.25 2.63 -20.94
CA LEU A 102 0.39 3.96 -21.51
C LEU A 102 1.14 3.88 -22.84
N SER A 103 0.67 4.59 -23.86
CA SER A 103 1.34 4.72 -25.16
C SER A 103 1.57 6.20 -25.46
N VAL A 104 2.80 6.54 -25.83
CA VAL A 104 3.25 7.93 -25.98
C VAL A 104 3.92 8.12 -27.33
N LYS A 105 3.43 9.06 -28.13
CA LYS A 105 4.01 9.44 -29.43
C LYS A 105 4.80 10.74 -29.31
N LEU A 106 6.02 10.73 -29.85
CA LEU A 106 6.99 11.80 -29.74
C LEU A 106 7.43 12.28 -31.13
N ASN A 107 7.51 13.59 -31.30
CA ASN A 107 7.99 14.27 -32.49
C ASN A 107 9.06 15.29 -32.10
N ASN A 108 10.31 14.82 -32.00
CA ASN A 108 11.46 15.60 -31.55
C ASN A 108 11.24 16.30 -30.19
N ASN A 109 10.61 15.58 -29.26
CA ASN A 109 10.20 16.10 -27.97
C ASN A 109 11.39 16.45 -27.09
N GLN A 110 11.24 17.55 -26.35
CA GLN A 110 12.18 18.06 -25.36
C GLN A 110 11.50 18.24 -24.00
N LYS A 111 12.29 18.56 -22.96
CA LYS A 111 11.78 18.81 -21.62
C LYS A 111 10.62 19.82 -21.64
N GLY A 112 9.53 19.47 -20.95
CA GLY A 112 8.34 20.30 -20.81
C GLY A 112 7.34 20.20 -21.95
N GLU A 113 7.63 19.44 -23.02
CA GLU A 113 6.67 19.26 -24.11
C GLU A 113 5.61 18.20 -23.82
N ILE A 114 6.02 17.08 -23.21
CA ILE A 114 5.15 15.95 -22.90
C ILE A 114 5.65 15.20 -21.68
N GLY A 115 4.72 14.83 -20.80
CA GLY A 115 5.00 14.03 -19.62
C GLY A 115 3.75 13.78 -18.79
N LEU A 116 3.92 13.14 -17.66
CA LEU A 116 2.87 12.86 -16.69
C LEU A 116 3.40 13.08 -15.28
N THR A 117 2.57 13.64 -14.41
CA THR A 117 2.86 13.75 -12.98
C THR A 117 1.98 12.78 -12.20
N ASN A 118 2.58 11.93 -11.37
CA ASN A 118 1.88 11.11 -10.39
C ASN A 118 1.81 11.82 -9.04
N GLU A 119 0.63 11.88 -8.44
CA GLU A 119 0.43 12.53 -7.13
C GLU A 119 0.80 11.65 -5.92
N GLY A 120 1.04 10.35 -6.14
CA GLY A 120 1.27 9.37 -5.08
C GLY A 120 0.07 9.21 -4.14
N PHE A 121 0.27 8.59 -2.99
CA PHE A 121 -0.79 8.35 -2.02
C PHE A 121 -0.96 9.56 -1.09
N ARG A 122 -1.64 10.60 -1.59
CA ARG A 122 -1.81 11.90 -0.92
C ARG A 122 -0.49 12.69 -0.78
N GLY A 123 0.40 12.53 -1.75
CA GLY A 123 1.76 13.05 -1.77
C GLY A 123 2.81 11.95 -1.55
N MET A 124 4.02 12.20 -2.02
CA MET A 124 5.18 11.31 -1.85
C MET A 124 6.16 11.89 -0.84
N GLY A 125 6.58 11.08 0.14
CA GLY A 125 7.61 11.47 1.09
C GLY A 125 9.01 11.24 0.52
N PHE A 126 9.82 12.29 0.43
CA PHE A 126 11.24 12.19 0.06
C PHE A 126 12.14 12.49 1.25
N LYS A 127 13.23 11.74 1.41
CA LYS A 127 14.26 11.96 2.43
C LYS A 127 15.48 12.54 1.74
N LYS A 128 16.04 13.61 2.31
CA LYS A 128 17.28 14.20 1.83
C LYS A 128 18.39 13.14 1.74
N ASP A 129 19.17 13.20 0.66
CA ASP A 129 20.30 12.35 0.30
C ASP A 129 19.95 10.85 0.09
N LEU A 130 18.66 10.47 0.18
CA LEU A 130 18.21 9.12 -0.09
C LEU A 130 18.06 8.90 -1.60
N LYS A 131 18.46 7.70 -2.04
CA LYS A 131 18.23 7.22 -3.40
C LYS A 131 16.86 6.59 -3.55
N TYR A 132 16.24 6.85 -4.69
CA TYR A 132 14.98 6.28 -5.14
C TYR A 132 15.21 5.56 -6.45
N GLU A 133 14.80 4.30 -6.53
CA GLU A 133 14.89 3.49 -7.73
C GLU A 133 13.61 3.70 -8.54
N PHE A 134 13.76 4.30 -9.72
CA PHE A 134 12.70 4.36 -10.72
C PHE A 134 12.82 3.13 -11.63
N SER A 135 11.69 2.53 -11.96
CA SER A 135 11.62 1.52 -13.01
C SER A 135 10.33 1.60 -13.82
N SER A 136 10.38 1.07 -15.04
CA SER A 136 9.20 0.90 -15.90
C SER A 136 9.41 -0.30 -16.80
N LEU A 137 8.33 -1.04 -17.07
CA LEU A 137 8.25 -1.85 -18.28
C LEU A 137 8.05 -0.92 -19.47
N PHE A 138 8.70 -1.22 -20.60
CA PHE A 138 8.57 -0.44 -21.82
C PHE A 138 8.63 -1.31 -23.09
N LYS A 139 8.11 -0.77 -24.18
CA LYS A 139 8.36 -1.21 -25.56
C LYS A 139 8.62 -0.01 -26.44
N ILE A 140 9.70 -0.03 -27.21
CA ILE A 140 9.89 0.94 -28.30
C ILE A 140 9.19 0.39 -29.53
N LEU A 141 8.17 1.09 -30.02
CA LEU A 141 7.48 0.76 -31.26
C LEU A 141 8.15 1.42 -32.47
N LYS A 142 8.72 2.60 -32.26
CA LYS A 142 9.41 3.38 -33.30
C LYS A 142 10.41 4.35 -32.68
N GLY A 143 11.51 4.58 -33.38
CA GLY A 143 12.42 5.69 -33.09
C GLY A 143 13.31 5.44 -31.87
N SER A 144 13.62 6.51 -31.13
CA SER A 144 14.48 6.46 -29.96
C SER A 144 14.00 7.45 -28.91
N VAL A 145 13.82 6.96 -27.70
CA VAL A 145 13.19 7.68 -26.61
C VAL A 145 14.06 7.57 -25.36
N LYS A 146 14.21 8.68 -24.64
CA LYS A 146 14.76 8.68 -23.29
C LYS A 146 13.67 9.06 -22.29
N ILE A 147 13.56 8.26 -21.23
CA ILE A 147 12.64 8.52 -20.13
C ILE A 147 13.39 9.29 -19.06
N HIS A 148 12.81 10.39 -18.61
CA HIS A 148 13.31 11.18 -17.50
C HIS A 148 12.31 11.14 -16.36
N ALA A 149 12.81 11.04 -15.14
CA ALA A 149 12.01 11.13 -13.93
C ALA A 149 12.56 12.24 -13.03
N GLU A 150 11.65 12.95 -12.37
CA GLU A 150 11.94 14.04 -11.46
C GLU A 150 11.12 13.89 -10.19
N LEU A 151 11.77 14.07 -9.05
CA LEU A 151 11.13 14.22 -7.75
C LEU A 151 10.80 15.71 -7.59
N LEU A 152 9.52 16.03 -7.45
CA LEU A 152 9.04 17.39 -7.25
C LEU A 152 8.65 17.62 -5.80
N ASP A 153 8.98 18.77 -5.25
CA ASP A 153 8.43 19.22 -3.96
C ASP A 153 6.98 19.73 -4.09
N GLU A 154 6.43 20.20 -2.96
CA GLU A 154 5.07 20.72 -2.87
C GLU A 154 4.81 21.97 -3.74
N THR A 155 5.87 22.70 -4.09
CA THR A 155 5.81 23.90 -4.95
C THR A 155 6.02 23.58 -6.43
N GLY A 156 6.40 22.33 -6.76
CA GLY A 156 6.75 21.90 -8.10
C GLY A 156 8.23 22.09 -8.44
N LYS A 157 9.09 22.42 -7.46
CA LYS A 157 10.54 22.50 -7.63
C LYS A 157 11.11 21.09 -7.74
N VAL A 158 12.02 20.88 -8.69
CA VAL A 158 12.77 19.62 -8.83
C VAL A 158 13.77 19.50 -7.68
N VAL A 159 13.65 18.44 -6.88
CA VAL A 159 14.57 18.10 -5.79
C VAL A 159 15.39 16.85 -6.08
N GLY A 160 15.04 16.07 -7.09
CA GLY A 160 15.82 14.92 -7.56
C GLY A 160 15.53 14.65 -9.02
N LEU A 161 16.51 14.14 -9.78
CA LEU A 161 16.36 13.83 -11.20
C LEU A 161 17.17 12.58 -11.56
N GLY A 162 16.70 11.87 -12.58
CA GLY A 162 17.39 10.75 -13.19
C GLY A 162 16.77 10.44 -14.56
N ASN A 163 17.48 9.66 -15.37
CA ASN A 163 17.01 9.30 -16.69
C ASN A 163 17.50 7.91 -17.11
N SER A 164 16.78 7.29 -18.04
CA SER A 164 17.21 6.08 -18.71
C SER A 164 18.38 6.35 -19.65
N GLU A 165 19.02 5.29 -20.13
CA GLU A 165 19.78 5.36 -21.38
C GLU A 165 18.84 5.67 -22.56
N MET A 166 19.41 5.95 -23.73
CA MET A 166 18.61 6.08 -24.95
C MET A 166 18.00 4.73 -25.32
N LEU A 167 16.67 4.63 -25.29
CA LEU A 167 15.95 3.40 -25.62
C LEU A 167 15.60 3.42 -27.11
N SER A 168 16.24 2.55 -27.89
CA SER A 168 16.07 2.50 -29.35
C SER A 168 15.79 1.10 -29.90
N SER A 169 15.87 0.08 -29.05
CA SER A 169 15.65 -1.32 -29.44
C SER A 169 14.17 -1.58 -29.65
N ILE A 170 13.75 -1.63 -30.92
CA ILE A 170 12.37 -1.97 -31.27
C ILE A 170 12.10 -3.42 -30.87
N SER A 171 11.06 -3.64 -30.06
CA SER A 171 10.73 -4.95 -29.49
C SER A 171 9.23 -5.15 -29.41
N THR A 172 8.76 -6.37 -29.66
CA THR A 172 7.39 -6.79 -29.38
C THR A 172 7.19 -7.22 -27.93
N ASP A 173 8.28 -7.52 -27.22
CA ASP A 173 8.29 -7.99 -25.83
C ASP A 173 8.56 -6.83 -24.87
N TRP A 174 7.95 -6.89 -23.69
CA TRP A 174 8.17 -5.90 -22.64
C TRP A 174 9.60 -6.01 -22.12
N GLN A 175 10.31 -4.90 -22.10
CA GLN A 175 11.64 -4.78 -21.53
C GLN A 175 11.56 -3.93 -20.25
N LYS A 176 12.55 -4.04 -19.38
CA LYS A 176 12.62 -3.24 -18.15
C LYS A 176 13.74 -2.21 -18.23
N THR A 177 13.45 -0.98 -17.82
CA THR A 177 14.47 0.05 -17.57
C THR A 177 14.43 0.43 -16.11
N GLU A 178 15.61 0.68 -15.53
CA GLU A 178 15.78 1.03 -14.12
C GLU A 178 16.89 2.09 -13.99
N PHE A 179 16.68 3.10 -13.16
CA PHE A 179 17.72 4.09 -12.81
C PHE A 179 17.41 4.77 -11.47
N ASN A 180 18.43 5.39 -10.87
CA ASN A 180 18.30 6.02 -9.56
C ASN A 180 18.13 7.54 -9.66
N LEU A 181 17.34 8.09 -8.73
CA LEU A 181 17.25 9.52 -8.43
C LEU A 181 17.71 9.72 -6.99
N THR A 182 18.41 10.81 -6.69
CA THR A 182 18.75 11.17 -5.30
C THR A 182 18.00 12.44 -4.94
N SER A 183 17.26 12.44 -3.84
CA SER A 183 16.59 13.65 -3.37
C SER A 183 17.60 14.56 -2.68
N SER A 184 17.68 15.82 -3.08
CA SER A 184 18.51 16.86 -2.44
C SER A 184 17.88 17.44 -1.18
N GLU A 185 16.60 17.15 -0.94
CA GLU A 185 15.80 17.72 0.15
C GLU A 185 14.88 16.67 0.80
N THR A 186 14.45 16.96 2.02
CA THR A 186 13.37 16.22 2.69
C THR A 186 12.06 16.89 2.32
N VAL A 187 11.15 16.13 1.70
CA VAL A 187 9.85 16.61 1.20
C VAL A 187 8.76 15.74 1.79
N MET A 188 7.68 16.35 2.29
CA MET A 188 6.59 15.62 2.94
C MET A 188 5.48 15.21 1.96
N LYS A 189 5.17 16.06 0.98
CA LYS A 189 4.09 15.82 -0.01
C LYS A 189 4.53 16.13 -1.44
N GLY A 190 5.60 15.47 -1.86
CA GLY A 190 6.13 15.58 -3.21
C GLY A 190 5.31 14.84 -4.27
N LYS A 191 5.80 14.88 -5.50
CA LYS A 191 5.20 14.19 -6.66
C LYS A 191 6.30 13.61 -7.55
N LEU A 192 5.96 12.62 -8.36
CA LEU A 192 6.83 12.11 -9.41
C LEU A 192 6.42 12.75 -10.73
N ASN A 193 7.35 13.37 -11.45
CA ASN A 193 7.15 13.82 -12.82
C ASN A 193 7.96 12.94 -13.77
N VAL A 194 7.30 12.38 -14.78
CA VAL A 194 7.93 11.56 -15.84
C VAL A 194 7.75 12.28 -17.16
N TRP A 195 8.82 12.50 -17.91
CA TRP A 195 8.77 13.17 -19.21
C TRP A 195 9.67 12.49 -20.22
N PHE A 196 9.44 12.77 -21.51
CA PHE A 196 10.04 12.02 -22.60
C PHE A 196 10.82 12.92 -23.55
N GLU A 197 12.02 12.48 -23.92
CA GLU A 197 12.91 13.13 -24.88
C GLU A 197 13.05 12.25 -26.12
N GLY A 198 13.10 12.86 -27.31
CA GLY A 198 13.40 12.18 -28.56
C GLY A 198 12.24 12.09 -29.53
N THR A 199 12.30 11.14 -30.46
CA THR A 199 11.32 10.97 -31.55
C THR A 199 10.94 9.51 -31.64
N GLY A 200 9.65 9.18 -31.67
CA GLY A 200 9.22 7.79 -31.69
C GLY A 200 7.85 7.52 -31.12
N GLU A 201 7.60 6.25 -30.82
CA GLU A 201 6.43 5.79 -30.06
C GLU A 201 6.92 4.77 -29.03
N ILE A 202 6.56 4.99 -27.76
CA ILE A 202 6.92 4.15 -26.62
C ILE A 202 5.65 3.74 -25.87
N ASP A 203 5.56 2.45 -25.54
CA ASP A 203 4.58 1.93 -24.60
C ASP A 203 5.23 1.73 -23.23
N LEU A 204 4.49 1.98 -22.16
CA LEU A 204 4.95 1.95 -20.77
C LEU A 204 3.91 1.28 -19.87
N ASP A 205 4.38 0.46 -18.94
CA ASP A 205 3.57 -0.11 -17.87
C ASP A 205 4.42 -0.31 -16.61
N ILE A 206 3.77 -0.52 -15.46
CA ILE A 206 4.41 -0.74 -14.15
C ILE A 206 5.44 0.37 -13.86
N ILE A 207 5.00 1.63 -13.96
CA ILE A 207 5.86 2.77 -13.60
C ILE A 207 5.98 2.81 -12.08
N SER A 208 7.18 2.58 -11.55
CA SER A 208 7.41 2.35 -10.14
C SER A 208 8.50 3.27 -9.59
N LEU A 209 8.35 3.67 -8.32
CA LEU A 209 9.35 4.44 -7.59
C LEU A 209 9.44 3.94 -6.15
N PHE A 210 10.56 3.30 -5.81
CA PHE A 210 10.84 2.81 -4.46
C PHE A 210 11.96 3.59 -3.78
N PRO A 211 11.86 3.92 -2.48
CA PRO A 211 13.03 4.30 -1.71
C PRO A 211 13.99 3.11 -1.60
N THR A 212 15.30 3.38 -1.57
CA THR A 212 16.32 2.32 -1.44
C THR A 212 16.52 1.84 0.00
N ASP A 213 16.01 2.57 1.00
CA ASP A 213 16.06 2.21 2.42
C ASP A 213 14.83 1.44 2.89
N THR A 214 14.36 0.49 2.08
CA THR A 214 13.31 -0.44 2.49
C THR A 214 13.75 -1.28 3.69
N TRP A 215 12.77 -1.79 4.44
CA TRP A 215 13.00 -2.69 5.56
C TRP A 215 13.91 -3.84 5.14
N LYS A 216 15.00 -4.05 5.91
CA LYS A 216 16.07 -5.03 5.63
C LYS A 216 16.73 -4.90 4.25
N GLY A 217 16.58 -3.76 3.56
CA GLY A 217 17.15 -3.52 2.22
C GLY A 217 16.49 -4.34 1.11
N ARG A 218 15.24 -4.79 1.31
CA ARG A 218 14.55 -5.65 0.35
C ARG A 218 14.01 -4.85 -0.84
N LYS A 219 14.44 -5.19 -2.06
CA LYS A 219 13.95 -4.55 -3.30
C LYS A 219 12.43 -4.75 -3.42
N GLY A 220 11.69 -3.68 -3.72
CA GLY A 220 10.23 -3.73 -3.78
C GLY A 220 9.55 -4.02 -2.42
N GLY A 221 10.27 -3.83 -1.30
CA GLY A 221 9.81 -4.20 0.03
C GLY A 221 8.98 -3.14 0.74
N MET A 222 9.03 -3.19 2.08
CA MET A 222 8.21 -2.33 2.94
C MET A 222 8.99 -1.11 3.45
N ARG A 223 8.26 -0.09 3.88
CA ARG A 223 8.81 1.13 4.48
C ARG A 223 9.48 0.86 5.81
N ALA A 224 10.79 1.11 5.90
CA ALA A 224 11.56 0.82 7.11
C ALA A 224 11.08 1.60 8.35
N ASP A 225 10.63 2.85 8.19
CA ASP A 225 10.17 3.69 9.31
C ASP A 225 8.89 3.15 9.97
N MET A 226 7.97 2.61 9.17
CA MET A 226 6.73 2.02 9.67
C MET A 226 6.96 0.61 10.21
N ILE A 227 7.74 -0.22 9.50
CA ILE A 227 8.03 -1.58 9.96
C ILE A 227 8.86 -1.57 11.24
N GLN A 228 9.81 -0.65 11.41
CA GLN A 228 10.56 -0.52 12.66
C GLN A 228 9.61 -0.30 13.85
N LYS A 229 8.59 0.55 13.70
CA LYS A 229 7.59 0.76 14.76
C LYS A 229 6.80 -0.50 15.07
N LEU A 230 6.46 -1.32 14.07
CA LEU A 230 5.81 -2.61 14.27
C LEU A 230 6.74 -3.60 14.98
N ALA A 231 8.01 -3.67 14.59
CA ALA A 231 9.02 -4.52 15.21
C ALA A 231 9.29 -4.15 16.67
N ASP A 232 9.30 -2.85 16.98
CA ASP A 232 9.51 -2.33 18.34
C ASP A 232 8.38 -2.73 19.31
N LEU A 233 7.19 -3.08 18.81
CA LEU A 233 6.10 -3.66 19.62
C LEU A 233 6.43 -5.08 20.11
N LYS A 234 7.39 -5.76 19.47
CA LYS A 234 7.76 -7.16 19.70
C LYS A 234 6.54 -8.10 19.70
N PRO A 235 5.75 -8.09 18.61
CA PRO A 235 4.54 -8.92 18.54
C PRO A 235 4.91 -10.40 18.51
N GLY A 236 4.15 -11.22 19.24
CA GLY A 236 4.26 -12.67 19.17
C GLY A 236 3.68 -13.25 17.88
N PHE A 237 2.69 -12.58 17.28
CA PHE A 237 2.13 -12.96 15.98
C PHE A 237 1.71 -11.74 15.13
N VAL A 238 1.58 -11.96 13.81
CA VAL A 238 0.99 -11.00 12.87
C VAL A 238 -0.19 -11.66 12.15
N ARG A 239 -1.40 -11.13 12.38
CA ARG A 239 -2.62 -11.53 11.67
C ARG A 239 -2.78 -10.70 10.39
N PHE A 240 -2.80 -11.34 9.22
CA PHE A 240 -2.86 -10.68 7.90
C PHE A 240 -3.63 -11.54 6.86
N PRO A 241 -3.99 -11.02 5.67
CA PRO A 241 -4.18 -9.61 5.38
C PRO A 241 -5.43 -9.07 6.11
N GLY A 242 -6.11 -9.95 6.88
CA GLY A 242 -6.89 -9.68 8.09
C GLY A 242 -8.14 -8.81 7.93
N GLY A 243 -9.24 -9.23 8.57
CA GLY A 243 -10.45 -8.40 8.69
C GLY A 243 -11.40 -8.52 7.50
N CYS A 244 -12.20 -7.49 7.28
CA CYS A 244 -13.19 -7.44 6.22
C CYS A 244 -12.60 -7.47 4.81
N ILE A 245 -11.32 -7.12 4.65
CA ILE A 245 -10.69 -7.14 3.33
C ILE A 245 -10.64 -8.55 2.72
N VAL A 246 -10.55 -9.58 3.57
CA VAL A 246 -10.53 -10.98 3.12
C VAL A 246 -11.87 -11.38 2.51
N GLU A 247 -12.96 -10.85 3.07
CA GLU A 247 -14.33 -11.10 2.62
C GLU A 247 -14.58 -10.42 1.26
N GLY A 248 -14.08 -9.19 1.08
CA GLY A 248 -14.37 -8.34 -0.07
C GLY A 248 -15.75 -7.70 -0.01
N PHE A 249 -16.02 -6.78 -0.94
CA PHE A 249 -17.34 -6.17 -1.08
C PHE A 249 -18.40 -7.18 -1.55
N ASN A 250 -18.01 -8.02 -2.51
CA ASN A 250 -18.75 -9.15 -3.07
C ASN A 250 -17.77 -10.32 -3.32
N LEU A 251 -18.28 -11.50 -3.68
CA LEU A 251 -17.42 -12.68 -3.88
C LEU A 251 -16.41 -12.51 -5.02
N GLU A 252 -16.74 -11.71 -6.03
CA GLU A 252 -15.83 -11.41 -7.14
C GLU A 252 -14.59 -10.63 -6.68
N ASN A 253 -14.78 -9.63 -5.83
CA ASN A 253 -13.74 -8.74 -5.31
C ASN A 253 -13.17 -9.20 -3.95
N ARG A 254 -13.37 -10.47 -3.58
CA ARG A 254 -12.76 -11.05 -2.37
C ARG A 254 -11.25 -11.19 -2.52
N TYR A 255 -10.54 -11.19 -1.39
CA TYR A 255 -9.09 -11.40 -1.39
C TYR A 255 -8.77 -12.86 -1.77
N GLN A 256 -7.99 -13.03 -2.84
CA GLN A 256 -7.56 -14.35 -3.34
C GLN A 256 -6.04 -14.43 -3.24
N TRP A 257 -5.53 -15.09 -2.21
CA TRP A 257 -4.11 -15.02 -1.84
C TRP A 257 -3.16 -15.46 -2.97
N LYS A 258 -3.56 -16.47 -3.76
CA LYS A 258 -2.80 -16.95 -4.92
C LYS A 258 -2.57 -15.87 -5.98
N LYS A 259 -3.50 -14.92 -6.12
CA LYS A 259 -3.36 -13.77 -7.04
C LYS A 259 -2.37 -12.70 -6.55
N THR A 260 -1.85 -12.87 -5.34
CA THR A 260 -0.88 -11.95 -4.71
C THR A 260 0.55 -12.46 -4.78
N LEU A 261 0.78 -13.57 -5.48
CA LEU A 261 2.08 -14.19 -5.65
C LEU A 261 2.65 -13.93 -7.05
N GLY A 262 3.93 -14.24 -7.22
CA GLY A 262 4.60 -14.11 -8.51
C GLY A 262 4.98 -12.67 -8.85
N ALA A 263 5.24 -12.44 -10.14
CA ALA A 263 5.67 -11.15 -10.66
C ALA A 263 4.56 -10.10 -10.50
N ILE A 264 4.94 -8.86 -10.22
CA ILE A 264 4.00 -7.77 -9.91
C ILE A 264 3.06 -7.48 -11.07
N GLU A 265 3.59 -7.52 -12.29
CA GLU A 265 2.85 -7.33 -13.54
C GLU A 265 1.75 -8.38 -13.77
N ASP A 266 1.83 -9.53 -13.10
CA ASP A 266 0.87 -10.64 -13.18
C ASP A 266 -0.10 -10.66 -11.99
N ARG A 267 0.02 -9.73 -11.03
CA ARG A 267 -0.90 -9.63 -9.89
C ARG A 267 -2.11 -8.77 -10.26
N GLN A 268 -3.30 -9.37 -10.21
CA GLN A 268 -4.55 -8.70 -10.59
C GLN A 268 -4.96 -7.67 -9.54
N LEU A 269 -4.95 -6.39 -9.91
CA LEU A 269 -5.45 -5.34 -9.03
C LEU A 269 -6.97 -5.48 -8.80
N ILE A 270 -7.42 -5.21 -7.57
CA ILE A 270 -8.85 -5.15 -7.23
C ILE A 270 -9.19 -3.82 -6.53
N ILE A 271 -10.47 -3.45 -6.53
CA ILE A 271 -10.96 -2.34 -5.71
C ILE A 271 -10.80 -2.72 -4.24
N ASN A 272 -10.19 -1.85 -3.43
CA ASN A 272 -10.07 -2.10 -2.00
C ASN A 272 -11.48 -2.08 -1.38
N ARG A 273 -11.76 -3.05 -0.49
CA ARG A 273 -13.01 -3.18 0.27
C ARG A 273 -13.48 -1.87 0.91
N TRP A 274 -12.57 -0.98 1.30
CA TRP A 274 -12.82 0.29 1.99
C TRP A 274 -12.98 1.51 1.05
N ASN A 275 -12.97 1.31 -0.28
CA ASN A 275 -13.00 2.39 -1.28
C ASN A 275 -14.27 3.27 -1.16
N LEU A 276 -15.46 2.67 -1.06
CA LEU A 276 -16.74 3.38 -1.00
C LEU A 276 -17.56 3.10 0.27
N GLU A 277 -16.94 2.50 1.30
CA GLU A 277 -17.65 2.01 2.49
C GLU A 277 -18.35 3.14 3.26
N PHE A 278 -17.71 4.30 3.40
CA PHE A 278 -18.27 5.44 4.13
C PHE A 278 -18.74 6.53 3.17
N ALA A 279 -20.06 6.71 3.04
CA ALA A 279 -20.66 7.71 2.14
C ALA A 279 -20.13 9.15 2.35
N HIS A 280 -19.75 9.50 3.59
CA HIS A 280 -19.24 10.83 3.96
C HIS A 280 -17.71 10.94 3.94
N ARG A 281 -16.99 9.83 3.70
CA ARG A 281 -15.53 9.75 3.61
C ARG A 281 -15.11 8.73 2.55
N PRO A 282 -15.55 8.87 1.29
CA PRO A 282 -15.16 7.94 0.24
C PRO A 282 -13.66 8.09 -0.06
N ALA A 283 -13.02 6.99 -0.41
CA ALA A 283 -11.67 6.93 -0.94
C ALA A 283 -11.73 6.28 -2.32
N PRO A 284 -12.28 6.98 -3.34
CA PRO A 284 -12.56 6.41 -4.66
C PRO A 284 -11.30 5.93 -5.40
N ASP A 285 -10.13 6.35 -4.92
CA ASP A 285 -8.80 6.02 -5.41
C ASP A 285 -8.11 4.91 -4.58
N TYR A 286 -8.84 4.19 -3.74
CA TYR A 286 -8.30 3.11 -2.92
C TYR A 286 -8.45 1.75 -3.60
N PHE A 287 -7.35 1.22 -4.11
CA PHE A 287 -7.26 -0.08 -4.77
C PHE A 287 -6.17 -0.91 -4.10
N GLN A 288 -6.19 -2.22 -4.33
CA GLN A 288 -5.17 -3.15 -3.87
C GLN A 288 -4.36 -3.61 -5.08
N THR A 289 -3.13 -3.13 -5.17
CA THR A 289 -2.19 -3.52 -6.23
C THR A 289 -1.66 -4.94 -6.03
N PHE A 290 -1.83 -5.49 -4.83
CA PHE A 290 -1.16 -6.70 -4.35
C PHE A 290 0.36 -6.67 -4.47
N GLY A 291 0.96 -5.48 -4.50
CA GLY A 291 2.39 -5.32 -4.34
C GLY A 291 2.89 -5.83 -2.98
N LEU A 292 2.05 -5.67 -1.95
CA LEU A 292 2.17 -6.36 -0.67
C LEU A 292 1.20 -7.55 -0.64
N GLY A 293 1.71 -8.73 -0.98
CA GLY A 293 0.98 -9.99 -1.02
C GLY A 293 1.38 -10.95 0.11
N PHE A 294 0.90 -12.19 0.02
CA PHE A 294 1.14 -13.20 1.05
C PHE A 294 2.63 -13.47 1.27
N PHE A 295 3.44 -13.56 0.21
CA PHE A 295 4.88 -13.75 0.32
C PHE A 295 5.52 -12.63 1.16
N GLU A 296 5.16 -11.37 0.89
CA GLU A 296 5.71 -10.23 1.60
C GLU A 296 5.25 -10.18 3.07
N TYR A 297 4.03 -10.64 3.40
CA TYR A 297 3.57 -10.73 4.80
C TYR A 297 4.25 -11.85 5.59
N PHE A 298 4.48 -13.02 4.99
CA PHE A 298 5.28 -14.07 5.64
C PHE A 298 6.70 -13.59 5.90
N GLN A 299 7.31 -12.93 4.92
CA GLN A 299 8.63 -12.32 5.05
C GLN A 299 8.67 -11.24 6.13
N LEU A 300 7.63 -10.41 6.25
CA LEU A 300 7.50 -9.45 7.35
C LEU A 300 7.51 -10.15 8.71
N SER A 301 6.71 -11.21 8.84
CA SER A 301 6.54 -11.95 10.09
C SER A 301 7.88 -12.56 10.54
N GLU A 302 8.60 -13.18 9.60
CA GLU A 302 9.97 -13.68 9.82
C GLU A 302 10.92 -12.54 10.24
N ASP A 303 10.92 -11.42 9.52
CA ASP A 303 11.86 -10.32 9.75
C ASP A 303 11.73 -9.65 11.13
N ILE A 304 10.51 -9.62 11.68
CA ILE A 304 10.23 -9.02 12.99
C ILE A 304 10.16 -10.06 14.12
N GLY A 305 10.34 -11.34 13.82
CA GLY A 305 10.35 -12.42 14.81
C GLY A 305 8.96 -12.77 15.36
N ALA A 306 7.92 -12.67 14.54
CA ALA A 306 6.53 -12.96 14.90
C ALA A 306 6.00 -14.18 14.14
N GLU A 307 5.12 -14.96 14.77
CA GLU A 307 4.42 -16.05 14.08
C GLU A 307 3.39 -15.50 13.07
N PRO A 308 3.37 -15.98 11.81
CA PRO A 308 2.38 -15.56 10.84
C PRO A 308 1.02 -16.19 11.16
N LEU A 309 -0.05 -15.38 11.10
CA LEU A 309 -1.44 -15.84 11.22
C LEU A 309 -2.23 -15.39 9.97
N PRO A 310 -2.06 -16.09 8.83
CA PRO A 310 -2.75 -15.76 7.59
C PRO A 310 -4.26 -16.05 7.69
N ILE A 311 -5.08 -15.19 7.08
CA ILE A 311 -6.54 -15.29 7.04
C ILE A 311 -6.97 -15.50 5.59
N LEU A 312 -7.84 -16.49 5.39
CA LEU A 312 -8.36 -16.90 4.09
C LEU A 312 -9.86 -16.67 4.00
N ASN A 313 -10.35 -16.43 2.78
CA ASN A 313 -11.78 -16.33 2.54
C ASN A 313 -12.42 -17.73 2.67
N CYS A 314 -13.54 -17.82 3.38
CA CYS A 314 -14.23 -19.08 3.65
C CYS A 314 -15.53 -19.27 2.85
N GLY A 315 -15.65 -18.63 1.69
CA GLY A 315 -16.84 -18.72 0.83
C GLY A 315 -17.90 -17.68 1.15
N MET A 316 -17.51 -16.50 1.62
CA MET A 316 -18.45 -15.42 1.91
C MET A 316 -17.87 -14.03 1.62
N ALA A 317 -18.76 -13.13 1.22
CA ALA A 317 -18.50 -11.69 1.14
C ALA A 317 -18.91 -10.99 2.43
N CYS A 318 -18.44 -9.74 2.63
CA CYS A 318 -18.69 -9.03 3.86
C CYS A 318 -20.20 -8.85 4.10
N GLN A 319 -20.68 -9.27 5.27
CA GLN A 319 -22.10 -9.17 5.63
C GLN A 319 -22.61 -7.73 5.72
N PHE A 320 -21.70 -6.77 5.88
CA PHE A 320 -22.02 -5.35 5.88
C PHE A 320 -22.27 -4.79 4.46
N ASN A 321 -21.86 -5.51 3.41
CA ASN A 321 -22.06 -5.12 2.01
C ASN A 321 -23.05 -6.06 1.32
N THR A 322 -22.60 -6.98 0.46
CA THR A 322 -23.53 -7.83 -0.30
C THR A 322 -24.01 -9.05 0.47
N ALA A 323 -23.31 -9.47 1.53
CA ALA A 323 -23.60 -10.67 2.31
C ALA A 323 -23.75 -11.94 1.45
N GLU A 324 -23.09 -11.98 0.28
CA GLU A 324 -23.09 -13.14 -0.60
C GLU A 324 -22.42 -14.33 0.09
N LEU A 325 -23.02 -15.51 -0.09
CA LEU A 325 -22.50 -16.79 0.37
C LEU A 325 -22.32 -17.70 -0.84
N VAL A 326 -21.25 -18.47 -0.83
CA VAL A 326 -21.03 -19.54 -1.79
C VAL A 326 -21.94 -20.71 -1.45
N GLU A 327 -22.55 -21.32 -2.46
CA GLU A 327 -23.34 -22.54 -2.27
C GLU A 327 -22.47 -23.66 -1.70
N LEU A 328 -23.03 -24.51 -0.83
CA LEU A 328 -22.25 -25.53 -0.11
C LEU A 328 -21.52 -26.50 -1.05
N ASP A 329 -22.08 -26.79 -2.22
CA ASP A 329 -21.50 -27.66 -3.25
C ASP A 329 -20.46 -26.95 -4.14
N GLN A 330 -20.17 -25.67 -3.88
CA GLN A 330 -19.18 -24.85 -4.58
C GLN A 330 -18.03 -24.39 -3.67
N LEU A 331 -17.92 -24.95 -2.45
CA LEU A 331 -16.86 -24.60 -1.49
C LEU A 331 -15.49 -25.19 -1.84
N ASP A 332 -15.41 -26.16 -2.76
CA ASP A 332 -14.17 -26.86 -3.10
C ASP A 332 -12.98 -25.92 -3.41
N PRO A 333 -13.11 -24.83 -4.19
CA PRO A 333 -12.00 -23.92 -4.43
C PRO A 333 -11.49 -23.21 -3.17
N TYR A 334 -12.37 -22.91 -2.22
CA TYR A 334 -12.02 -22.23 -0.96
C TYR A 334 -11.33 -23.17 0.02
N VAL A 335 -11.81 -24.42 0.09
CA VAL A 335 -11.14 -25.49 0.83
C VAL A 335 -9.76 -25.74 0.25
N GLN A 336 -9.64 -25.82 -1.08
CA GLN A 336 -8.36 -26.02 -1.74
C GLN A 336 -7.39 -24.85 -1.51
N ASP A 337 -7.88 -23.60 -1.50
CA ASP A 337 -7.07 -22.43 -1.14
C ASP A 337 -6.48 -22.53 0.28
N ALA A 338 -7.18 -23.17 1.22
CA ALA A 338 -6.69 -23.41 2.57
C ALA A 338 -5.74 -24.59 2.70
N LEU A 339 -5.88 -25.61 1.86
CA LEU A 339 -4.97 -26.76 1.80
C LEU A 339 -3.65 -26.43 1.10
N ASP A 340 -3.68 -25.51 0.14
CA ASP A 340 -2.51 -25.10 -0.64
C ASP A 340 -1.59 -24.13 0.11
N LEU A 341 -2.10 -23.44 1.14
CA LEU A 341 -1.35 -22.53 2.00
C LEU A 341 -0.63 -23.30 3.11
#